data_AF-A0A3C1BF04-F1
#
_entry.id   AF-A0A3C1BF04-F1
#
_cell.length_a   1.000
_cell.length_b   1.000
_cell.length_c   1.000
_cell.angle_alpha   90.00
_cell.angle_beta   90.00
_cell.angle_gamma   90.00
#
_symmetry.space_group_name_H-M   'P 1'
#
loop_
_entity.id
_entity.type
_entity.pdbx_description
1 polymer ?
#
loop_
_entity_poly.entity_id
_entity_poly.type
_entity_poly.pdbx_seq_one_letter_code
_entity_poly.pdbx_strand_id
1 'polypeptide(L)' 'APTKLMKNLGYGKDYKYAHSYEGNFTDLDFLPAEIKGTKLYNPGNNAREQESKEKLKKLWGDRYKY' A
#
# COMPACT_ATOMS: atom_id res chain seq x y z
N ALA A 1 7.01 -13.24 11.64
CA ALA A 1 6.50 -14.61 11.81
C ALA A 1 5.27 -14.56 12.73
N PRO A 2 4.05 -14.79 12.20
CA PRO A 2 2.83 -14.83 13.02
C PRO A 2 2.85 -16.02 13.98
N THR A 3 2.29 -15.85 15.18
CA THR A 3 2.23 -16.91 16.20
C THR A 3 1.38 -18.09 15.71
N LYS A 4 1.53 -19.29 16.32
CA LYS A 4 0.75 -20.49 15.95
C LYS A 4 -0.77 -20.23 15.93
N LEU A 5 -1.26 -19.38 16.84
CA LEU A 5 -2.68 -18.97 16.89
C LEU A 5 -3.07 -18.13 15.67
N MET A 6 -2.25 -17.14 15.30
CA MET A 6 -2.50 -16.25 14.16
C MET A 6 -2.51 -17.03 12.83
N LYS A 7 -1.62 -18.03 12.67
CA LYS A 7 -1.58 -18.88 11.48
C LYS A 7 -2.86 -19.72 11.31
N ASN A 8 -3.42 -20.23 12.42
CA ASN A 8 -4.67 -21.00 12.40
C ASN A 8 -5.90 -20.14 12.08
N LEU A 9 -5.85 -18.84 12.40
CA LEU A 9 -6.87 -17.85 12.06
C LEU A 9 -6.76 -17.34 10.60
N GLY A 10 -5.85 -17.90 9.78
CA GLY A 10 -5.68 -17.51 8.39
C GLY A 10 -4.85 -16.25 8.16
N TYR A 11 -4.24 -15.67 9.20
CA TYR A 11 -3.35 -14.52 9.04
C TYR A 11 -2.08 -14.92 8.27
N GLY A 12 -1.95 -14.40 7.05
CA GLY A 12 -0.75 -14.53 6.21
C GLY A 12 -0.86 -15.50 5.03
N LYS A 13 -2.04 -16.06 4.72
CA LYS A 13 -2.23 -16.90 3.53
C LYS A 13 -2.11 -16.14 2.20
N ASP A 14 -2.36 -14.83 2.20
CA ASP A 14 -2.41 -14.00 0.99
C ASP A 14 -1.37 -12.87 0.97
N TYR A 15 -0.29 -12.99 1.76
CA TYR A 15 0.77 -11.98 1.74
C TYR A 15 1.53 -12.04 0.40
N LYS A 16 1.20 -11.12 -0.50
CA LYS A 16 1.88 -10.97 -1.77
C LYS A 16 3.26 -10.33 -1.54
N TYR A 17 4.32 -11.07 -1.84
CA TYR A 17 5.67 -10.53 -1.75
C TYR A 17 5.91 -9.52 -2.88
N ALA A 18 5.88 -8.21 -2.58
CA ALA A 18 5.92 -7.14 -3.57
C ALA A 18 7.10 -7.21 -4.55
N HIS A 19 8.25 -7.71 -4.10
CA HIS A 19 9.44 -7.88 -4.95
C HIS A 19 9.32 -9.01 -6.00
N SER A 20 8.30 -9.86 -5.90
CA SER A 20 7.99 -10.86 -6.93
C SER A 20 7.04 -10.34 -8.01
N TYR A 21 6.53 -9.10 -7.88
CA TYR A 21 5.61 -8.50 -8.85
C TYR A 21 6.34 -7.47 -9.73
N GLU A 22 5.86 -7.31 -10.96
CA GLU A 22 6.39 -6.35 -11.92
C GLU A 22 6.40 -4.93 -11.32
N GLY A 23 7.54 -4.23 -11.46
CA GLY A 23 7.73 -2.91 -10.86
C GLY A 23 7.97 -2.92 -9.35
N ASN A 24 8.22 -4.09 -8.74
CA ASN A 24 8.39 -4.27 -7.29
C ASN A 24 7.21 -3.73 -6.48
N PHE A 25 6.02 -3.70 -7.08
CA PHE A 25 4.81 -3.16 -6.49
C PHE A 25 3.66 -4.13 -6.69
N THR A 26 2.83 -4.26 -5.67
CA THR A 26 1.60 -5.02 -5.73
C THR A 26 0.53 -4.24 -4.99
N ASP A 27 -0.68 -4.26 -5.53
CA ASP A 27 -1.81 -3.61 -4.89
C ASP A 27 -2.28 -4.44 -3.70
N LEU A 28 -1.61 -4.21 -2.56
CA LEU A 28 -1.92 -4.80 -1.27
C LEU A 28 -2.47 -3.73 -0.32
N ASP A 29 -3.42 -4.15 0.51
CA ASP A 29 -3.92 -3.33 1.59
C ASP A 29 -3.04 -3.52 2.82
N PHE A 30 -2.43 -2.42 3.27
CA PHE A 30 -1.60 -2.39 4.47
C PHE A 30 -2.34 -1.77 5.67
N LEU A 31 -3.45 -1.09 5.40
CA LEU A 31 -4.30 -0.50 6.43
C LEU A 31 -5.35 -1.51 6.92
N PRO A 32 -5.78 -1.43 8.19
CA PRO A 32 -6.97 -2.11 8.67
C PRO A 32 -8.19 -1.83 7.79
N ALA A 33 -9.13 -2.78 7.73
CA ALA A 33 -10.31 -2.68 6.88
C ALA A 33 -11.14 -1.43 7.18
N GLU A 34 -11.17 -1.01 8.44
CA GLU A 34 -11.93 0.13 8.97
C GLU A 34 -11.45 1.48 8.42
N ILE A 35 -10.18 1.58 8.05
CA ILE A 35 -9.56 2.83 7.54
C ILE A 35 -8.96 2.64 6.15
N LYS A 36 -9.31 1.57 5.46
CA LYS A 36 -8.85 1.30 4.10
C LYS A 36 -9.26 2.44 3.16
N GLY A 37 -8.34 2.89 2.31
CA GLY A 37 -8.57 4.01 1.39
C GLY A 37 -8.39 5.41 2.01
N THR A 38 -8.02 5.50 3.30
CA THR A 38 -7.71 6.81 3.92
C THR A 38 -6.40 7.36 3.39
N LYS A 39 -6.43 8.57 2.82
CA LYS A 39 -5.23 9.31 2.43
C LYS A 39 -4.58 9.92 3.69
N LEU A 40 -3.42 9.40 4.09
CA LEU A 40 -2.66 9.88 5.27
C LEU A 40 -1.60 10.92 4.93
N TYR A 41 -1.12 10.93 3.69
CA TYR A 41 -0.12 11.88 3.21
C TYR A 41 -0.72 12.70 2.08
N ASN A 42 -0.46 14.01 2.03
CA ASN A 42 -0.83 14.85 0.91
C ASN A 42 0.41 15.66 0.53
N PRO A 43 1.10 15.32 -0.57
CA PRO A 43 2.29 16.05 -1.00
C PRO A 43 1.97 17.54 -1.17
N GLY A 44 2.88 18.41 -0.71
CA GLY A 44 2.81 19.85 -0.92
C GLY A 44 3.19 20.24 -2.36
N ASN A 45 3.41 21.54 -2.57
CA ASN A 45 3.65 22.11 -3.90
C ASN A 45 5.12 22.53 -4.14
N ASN A 46 6.08 21.71 -3.69
CA ASN A 46 7.50 21.90 -4.02
C ASN A 46 7.95 20.87 -5.07
N ALA A 47 9.04 21.15 -5.78
CA ALA A 47 9.50 20.32 -6.90
C ALA A 47 9.74 18.86 -6.51
N ARG A 48 10.24 18.59 -5.30
CA ARG A 48 10.54 17.23 -4.83
C ARG A 48 9.27 16.45 -4.47
N GLU A 49 8.28 17.13 -3.91
CA GLU A 49 6.99 16.54 -3.58
C GLU A 49 6.08 16.36 -4.80
N GLN A 50 6.30 17.14 -5.88
CA GLN A 50 5.62 16.87 -7.16
C GLN A 50 6.02 15.51 -7.74
N GLU A 51 7.31 15.18 -7.77
CA GLU A 51 7.78 13.84 -8.20
C GLU A 51 7.18 12.73 -7.32
N SER A 52 7.11 12.97 -6.00
CA SER A 52 6.50 12.05 -5.05
C SER A 52 5.00 11.86 -5.34
N LYS A 53 4.28 12.93 -5.67
CA LYS A 53 2.86 12.90 -6.05
C LYS A 53 2.62 12.09 -7.32
N GLU A 54 3.43 12.31 -8.35
CA GLU A 54 3.33 11.54 -9.60
C GLU A 54 3.60 10.06 -9.39
N LYS A 55 4.62 9.73 -8.59
CA LYS A 55 4.93 8.34 -8.22
C LYS A 55 3.77 7.71 -7.45
N LEU A 56 3.21 8.40 -6.47
CA LEU A 56 2.05 7.91 -5.70
C LEU A 56 0.82 7.71 -6.58
N LYS A 57 0.56 8.61 -7.52
CA LYS A 57 -0.53 8.47 -8.50
C LYS A 57 -0.31 7.29 -9.43
N LYS A 58 0.93 7.04 -9.89
CA LYS A 58 1.26 5.88 -10.74
C LYS A 58 1.07 4.55 -9.99
N LEU A 59 1.43 4.50 -8.71
CA LEU A 59 1.33 3.27 -7.91
C LEU A 59 -0.11 2.98 -7.47
N TRP A 60 -0.84 4.00 -7.00
CA TRP A 60 -2.14 3.80 -6.36
C TRP A 60 -3.34 4.20 -7.21
N GLY A 61 -3.12 4.83 -8.37
CA GLY A 61 -4.17 5.33 -9.25
C GLY A 61 -5.17 6.21 -8.48
N ASP A 62 -6.45 5.87 -8.60
CA ASP A 62 -7.55 6.62 -7.98
C ASP A 62 -7.84 6.22 -6.53
N ARG A 63 -7.15 5.21 -5.99
CA ARG A 63 -7.45 4.64 -4.66
C ARG A 63 -7.43 5.68 -3.53
N TYR A 64 -6.45 6.59 -3.56
CA TYR A 64 -6.28 7.63 -2.55
C TYR A 64 -6.45 9.05 -3.13
N LYS A 65 -6.79 9.18 -4.41
CA LYS A 65 -6.98 10.46 -5.12
C LYS A 65 -5.79 11.41 -4.89
N TYR A 66 -4.58 10.91 -5.16
CA TYR A 66 -3.35 11.70 -5.16
C TYR A 66 -3.28 12.63 -6.37
#